data_AF-A0A0J8WWZ4-F1
#
_entry.id   AF-A0A0J8WWZ4-F1
#
_cell.length_a   1.000
_cell.length_b   1.000
_cell.length_c   1.000
_cell.angle_alpha   90.00
_cell.angle_beta   90.00
_cell.angle_gamma   90.00
#
_symmetry.space_group_name_H-M   'P 1'
#
loop_
_entity.id
_entity.type
_entity.pdbx_description
1 polymer ?
#
loop_
_entity_poly.entity_id
_entity_poly.type
_entity_poly.pdbx_seq_one_letter_code
_entity_poly.pdbx_strand_id
1 'polypeptide(L)'
;MRITVLITNVYDGAEYTDTVSFDAPPAPRSGDDEAMDDWAYDNIYPHTGDGREHEEAGYFAEIKACDERPDLVGREFEWGT
;
A
#
# COMPACT_ATOMS: atom_id res chain seq x y z
N MET A 1 15.01 -0.60 0.97
CA MET A 1 14.27 -1.22 2.08
C MET A 1 13.36 -2.27 1.52
N ARG A 2 13.48 -3.53 1.97
CA ARG A 2 12.61 -4.60 1.47
C ARG A 2 11.34 -4.68 2.32
N ILE A 3 10.19 -4.55 1.67
CA ILE A 3 8.88 -4.55 2.32
C ILE A 3 7.98 -5.63 1.74
N THR A 4 7.07 -6.14 2.57
CA THR A 4 5.98 -7.02 2.15
C THR A 4 4.66 -6.38 2.53
N VAL A 5 3.77 -6.29 1.56
CA VAL A 5 2.50 -5.58 1.67
C VAL A 5 1.37 -6.51 1.24
N LEU A 6 0.30 -6.54 2.03
CA LEU A 6 -0.99 -7.11 1.63
C LEU A 6 -1.75 -6.01 0.89
N ILE A 7 -2.04 -6.24 -0.38
CA ILE A 7 -2.85 -5.39 -1.21
C ILE A 7 -4.27 -5.94 -1.23
N THR A 8 -5.26 -5.09 -1.04
CA THR A 8 -6.68 -5.42 -1.17
C THR A 8 -7.32 -4.43 -2.12
N ASN A 9 -7.70 -4.89 -3.31
CA ASN A 9 -8.43 -4.09 -4.29
C ASN A 9 -9.91 -4.44 -4.18
N VAL A 10 -10.77 -3.43 -4.17
CA VAL A 10 -12.23 -3.60 -4.14
C VAL A 10 -12.78 -3.05 -5.44
N TYR A 11 -13.50 -3.89 -6.19
CA TYR A 11 -14.12 -3.52 -7.46
C TYR A 11 -15.57 -3.93 -7.47
N ASP A 12 -16.48 -2.98 -7.67
CA ASP A 12 -17.93 -3.23 -7.74
C ASP A 12 -18.44 -4.07 -6.54
N GLY A 13 -17.86 -3.84 -5.35
CA GLY A 13 -18.16 -4.55 -4.10
C GLY A 13 -17.46 -5.90 -3.91
N ALA A 14 -16.61 -6.34 -4.83
CA ALA A 14 -15.82 -7.57 -4.72
C ALA A 14 -14.36 -7.29 -4.32
N GLU A 15 -13.86 -7.99 -3.31
CA GLU A 15 -12.49 -7.86 -2.79
C GLU A 15 -11.51 -8.85 -3.45
N TYR A 16 -10.34 -8.35 -3.82
CA TYR A 16 -9.24 -9.10 -4.42
C TYR A 16 -7.95 -8.81 -3.66
N THR A 17 -7.45 -9.82 -2.96
CA THR A 17 -6.26 -9.69 -2.12
C THR A 17 -5.03 -10.34 -2.75
N ASP A 18 -3.88 -9.67 -2.70
CA ASP A 18 -2.58 -10.23 -3.08
C ASP A 18 -1.48 -9.80 -2.11
N THR A 19 -0.45 -10.63 -1.93
CA THR A 19 0.71 -10.27 -1.08
C THR A 19 1.94 -10.11 -1.95
N VAL A 20 2.48 -8.90 -1.96
CA VAL A 20 3.65 -8.53 -2.77
C VAL A 20 4.83 -8.18 -1.90
N SER A 21 6.03 -8.58 -2.33
CA SER A 21 7.29 -8.17 -1.71
C SER A 21 8.19 -7.48 -2.71
N PHE A 22 8.65 -6.28 -2.39
CA PHE A 22 9.46 -5.45 -3.28
C PHE A 22 10.44 -4.56 -2.51
N ASP A 23 11.35 -3.95 -3.26
CA ASP A 23 12.35 -3.03 -2.73
C ASP A 23 11.88 -1.59 -2.96
N ALA A 24 11.76 -0.82 -1.88
CA ALA A 24 11.35 0.58 -1.89
C ALA A 24 12.47 1.48 -1.31
N PRO A 25 12.49 2.78 -1.63
CA PRO A 25 13.27 3.77 -0.90
C PRO A 25 12.90 3.74 0.60
N PRO A 26 13.82 4.17 1.50
CA PRO A 26 13.50 4.27 2.92
C PRO A 26 12.25 5.13 3.15
N ALA A 27 11.30 4.61 3.92
CA ALA A 27 10.11 5.37 4.29
C ALA A 27 10.48 6.58 5.18
N PRO A 28 9.70 7.66 5.14
CA PRO A 28 9.84 8.81 6.03
C PRO A 28 9.84 8.42 7.52
N ARG A 29 10.32 9.35 8.37
CA ARG A 29 10.25 9.17 9.81
C ARG A 29 8.80 9.15 10.27
N SER A 30 8.51 8.35 11.28
CA SER A 30 7.18 8.26 11.89
C SER A 30 6.74 9.63 12.41
N GLY A 31 5.49 10.01 12.15
CA GLY A 31 4.91 11.30 12.55
C GLY A 31 4.87 12.38 11.47
N ASP A 32 5.33 12.08 10.26
CA ASP A 32 5.14 12.92 9.06
C ASP A 32 4.18 12.21 8.11
N ASP A 33 2.88 12.29 8.40
CA ASP A 33 1.85 11.53 7.69
C ASP A 33 1.74 11.97 6.22
N GLU A 34 1.89 13.27 5.92
CA GLU A 34 1.90 13.78 4.54
C GLU A 34 3.04 13.17 3.70
N ALA A 35 4.27 13.16 4.23
CA ALA A 35 5.39 12.53 3.53
C ALA A 35 5.20 11.00 3.42
N MET A 36 4.58 10.38 4.42
CA MET A 36 4.31 8.93 4.41
C MET A 36 3.29 8.56 3.34
N ASP A 37 2.23 9.36 3.17
CA ASP A 37 1.21 9.14 2.15
C ASP A 37 1.78 9.35 0.74
N ASP A 38 2.61 10.37 0.55
CA ASP A 38 3.36 10.61 -0.70
C ASP A 38 4.26 9.40 -1.02
N TRP A 39 5.07 8.96 -0.04
CA TRP A 39 5.92 7.78 -0.20
C TRP A 39 5.11 6.51 -0.52
N ALA A 40 3.97 6.29 0.14
CA ALA A 40 3.13 5.14 -0.11
C ALA A 40 2.46 5.21 -1.48
N TYR A 41 2.08 6.40 -1.93
CA TYR A 41 1.54 6.63 -3.27
C TYR A 41 2.59 6.36 -4.36
N ASP A 42 3.85 6.73 -4.15
CA ASP A 42 4.90 6.46 -5.16
C ASP A 42 5.37 4.99 -5.16
N ASN A 43 5.30 4.30 -4.02
CA ASN A 43 5.98 3.01 -3.86
C ASN A 43 5.05 1.82 -3.63
N ILE A 44 3.86 2.01 -3.05
CA ILE A 44 2.90 0.93 -2.77
C ILE A 44 1.75 0.96 -3.77
N TYR A 45 1.17 2.14 -4.03
CA TYR A 45 0.03 2.30 -4.94
C TYR A 45 0.25 1.70 -6.34
N PRO A 46 1.46 1.73 -6.96
CA PRO A 46 1.69 1.07 -8.26
C PRO A 46 1.51 -0.46 -8.25
N HIS A 47 1.48 -1.09 -7.07
CA HIS A 47 1.18 -2.51 -6.88
C HIS A 47 -0.30 -2.78 -6.61
N THR A 48 -1.11 -1.72 -6.47
CA THR A 48 -2.55 -1.80 -6.38
C THR A 48 -3.18 -1.71 -7.77
N GLY A 49 -4.41 -2.19 -7.84
CA GLY A 49 -5.22 -2.18 -9.03
C GLY A 49 -4.78 -3.16 -10.13
N ASP A 50 -5.67 -3.38 -11.10
CA ASP A 50 -5.41 -4.21 -12.29
C ASP A 50 -5.22 -3.41 -13.59
N GLY A 51 -5.18 -2.08 -13.48
CA GLY A 51 -5.00 -1.16 -14.61
C GLY A 51 -6.24 -1.01 -15.49
N ARG A 52 -7.42 -1.48 -15.05
CA ARG A 52 -8.70 -1.29 -15.72
C ARG A 52 -9.53 -0.21 -15.02
N GLU A 53 -10.43 0.39 -15.79
CA GLU A 53 -11.45 1.29 -15.27
C GLU A 53 -12.61 0.46 -14.70
N HIS A 54 -13.02 0.78 -13.47
CA HIS A 54 -14.15 0.17 -12.77
C HIS A 54 -15.09 1.30 -12.29
N GLU A 55 -16.39 1.03 -12.15
CA GLU A 55 -17.37 2.04 -11.74
C GLU A 55 -17.15 2.48 -10.28
N GLU A 56 -16.86 1.51 -9.40
CA GLU A 56 -16.45 1.74 -8.01
C GLU A 56 -15.14 0.99 -7.74
N ALA A 57 -14.10 1.71 -7.34
CA ALA A 57 -12.78 1.15 -7.04
C ALA A 57 -12.22 1.70 -5.73
N GLY A 58 -11.83 0.81 -4.82
CA GLY A 58 -11.07 1.11 -3.62
C GLY A 58 -9.78 0.30 -3.55
N TYR A 59 -8.69 0.93 -3.14
CA TYR A 59 -7.36 0.34 -3.10
C TYR A 59 -6.80 0.45 -1.69
N PHE A 60 -6.57 -0.68 -1.05
CA PHE A 60 -6.07 -0.75 0.31
C PHE A 60 -4.74 -1.49 0.34
N ALA A 61 -3.86 -1.07 1.25
CA ALA A 61 -2.57 -1.72 1.45
C ALA A 61 -2.21 -1.77 2.93
N GLU A 62 -1.74 -2.93 3.41
CA GLU A 62 -1.23 -3.09 4.78
C GLU A 62 0.20 -3.65 4.74
N ILE A 63 1.14 -2.97 5.42
CA ILE A 63 2.51 -3.45 5.54
C ILE A 63 2.56 -4.64 6.50
N LYS A 64 2.90 -5.83 5.98
CA LYS A 64 2.99 -7.08 6.77
C LYS A 64 4.39 -7.36 7.28
N ALA A 65 5.43 -6.91 6.58
CA ALA A 65 6.81 -7.08 7.02
C ALA A 65 7.73 -5.99 6.49
N CYS A 66 8.64 -5.51 7.35
CA CYS A 66 9.72 -4.60 7.01
C CYS A 66 10.80 -4.64 8.09
N ASP A 67 11.84 -5.47 7.91
CA ASP A 67 12.88 -5.70 8.94
C ASP A 67 13.63 -4.42 9.34
N GLU A 68 13.83 -3.50 8.39
CA GLU A 68 14.56 -2.24 8.63
C GLU A 68 13.71 -1.19 9.38
N ARG A 69 12.38 -1.34 9.36
CA ARG A 69 11.39 -0.42 9.94
C ARG A 69 10.20 -1.21 10.50
N PRO A 70 10.40 -1.95 11.60
CA PRO A 70 9.34 -2.76 12.21
C PRO A 70 8.18 -1.90 12.73
N ASP A 71 8.39 -0.59 12.94
CA ASP A 71 7.35 0.38 13.29
C ASP A 71 6.29 0.59 12.21
N LEU A 72 6.57 0.20 10.96
CA LEU A 72 5.63 0.29 9.85
C LEU A 72 4.70 -0.91 9.75
N VAL A 73 5.02 -2.03 10.42
CA VAL A 73 4.21 -3.25 10.34
C VAL A 73 2.83 -3.00 10.95
N GLY A 74 1.79 -3.34 10.18
CA GLY A 74 0.39 -3.06 10.51
C GLY A 74 -0.09 -1.66 10.11
N ARG A 75 0.75 -0.84 9.47
CA ARG A 75 0.29 0.43 8.89
C ARG A 75 -0.53 0.17 7.63
N GLU A 76 -1.67 0.84 7.56
CA GLU A 76 -2.64 0.75 6.47
C GLU A 76 -2.64 2.03 5.62
N PHE A 77 -2.93 1.88 4.33
CA PHE A 77 -3.10 2.96 3.37
C PHE A 77 -4.34 2.68 2.53
N GLU A 78 -5.04 3.75 2.13
CA GLU A 78 -6.21 3.68 1.26
C GLU A 78 -6.14 4.72 0.15
N TRP A 79 -6.59 4.34 -1.05
CA TRP A 79 -6.71 5.20 -2.21
C TRP A 79 -7.98 4.84 -3.00
N GLY A 80 -8.56 5.81 -3.70
CA GLY A 80 -9.79 5.59 -4.47
C GLY A 80 -11.01 5.49 -3.56
N THR A 81 -11.66 6.63 -3.36
CA THR A 81 -13.00 6.73 -2.77
C THR A 81 -13.75 7.89 -3.40
#